data_AF-A0A074S123-F1
#
_entry.id   AF-A0A074S123-F1
#
_cell.length_a   1.000
_cell.length_b   1.000
_cell.length_c   1.000
_cell.angle_alpha   90.00
_cell.angle_beta   90.00
_cell.angle_gamma   90.00
#
_symmetry.space_group_name_H-M   'P 1'
#
loop_
_entity.id
_entity.type
_entity.pdbx_description
1 polymer ?
#
loop_
_entity_poly.entity_id
_entity_poly.type
_entity_poly.pdbx_seq_one_letter_code
_entity_poly.pdbx_strand_id
1 'polypeptide(L)'
;MSISKATASASYRPNGYGMSPALKKARRPFVIRNAITGTAIAAFAVGVWAYSISAVKQDNFDDIDAEANAAGLIKKQPRPS
;
A
#
# COMPACT_ATOMS: atom_id res chain seq x y z
N MET A 1 -39.07 -32.73 23.81
CA MET A 1 -38.38 -31.44 23.67
C MET A 1 -37.08 -31.69 22.93
N SER A 2 -37.03 -31.43 21.62
CA SER A 2 -35.82 -31.69 20.81
C SER A 2 -34.87 -30.51 20.89
N ILE A 3 -33.70 -30.70 21.51
CA ILE A 3 -32.65 -29.67 21.56
C ILE A 3 -32.07 -29.53 20.15
N SER A 4 -32.21 -28.34 19.55
CA SER A 4 -31.63 -28.08 18.24
C SER A 4 -30.10 -28.09 18.32
N LYS A 5 -29.44 -28.55 17.24
CA LYS A 5 -27.96 -28.60 17.18
C LYS A 5 -27.31 -27.25 17.52
N ALA A 6 -27.96 -26.16 17.12
CA ALA A 6 -27.53 -24.80 17.45
C ALA A 6 -27.52 -24.54 18.97
N THR A 7 -28.57 -24.94 19.67
CA THR A 7 -28.68 -24.79 21.14
C THR A 7 -27.63 -25.63 21.87
N ALA A 8 -27.38 -26.86 21.40
CA ALA A 8 -26.34 -27.73 21.94
C ALA A 8 -24.92 -27.20 21.68
N SER A 9 -24.67 -26.58 20.53
CA SER A 9 -23.38 -25.93 20.23
C SER A 9 -23.13 -24.69 21.07
N ALA A 10 -24.18 -23.90 21.34
CA ALA A 10 -24.10 -22.70 22.16
C ALA A 10 -23.84 -23.02 23.64
N SER A 11 -24.43 -24.11 24.17
CA SER A 11 -24.19 -24.53 25.55
C SER A 11 -22.78 -25.10 25.77
N TYR A 12 -22.20 -25.77 24.78
CA TYR A 12 -20.87 -26.39 24.90
C TYR A 12 -19.72 -25.38 24.72
N ARG A 13 -19.93 -24.28 23.96
CA ARG A 13 -18.93 -23.22 23.72
C ARG A 13 -19.57 -21.82 23.78
N PRO A 14 -19.92 -21.31 24.98
CA PRO A 14 -20.63 -20.04 25.11
C PRO A 14 -19.84 -18.84 24.56
N ASN A 15 -18.49 -18.91 24.55
CA ASN A 15 -17.61 -17.85 24.03
C ASN A 15 -17.06 -18.13 22.62
N GLY A 16 -17.63 -19.11 21.90
CA GLY A 16 -17.22 -19.50 20.56
C GLY A 16 -15.79 -20.09 20.48
N TYR A 17 -15.26 -20.18 19.26
CA TYR A 17 -13.90 -20.66 18.96
C TYR A 17 -12.84 -19.53 19.01
N GLY A 18 -13.13 -18.45 19.74
CA GLY A 18 -12.23 -17.32 19.85
C GLY A 18 -10.92 -17.67 20.57
N MET A 19 -9.90 -16.82 20.41
CA MET A 19 -8.65 -17.00 21.14
C MET A 19 -8.85 -16.90 22.66
N SER A 20 -8.30 -17.87 23.39
CA SER A 20 -8.29 -17.86 24.85
C SER A 20 -7.48 -16.67 25.41
N PRO A 21 -7.79 -16.19 26.63
CA PRO A 21 -7.05 -15.09 27.27
C PRO A 21 -5.54 -15.39 27.40
N ALA A 22 -5.18 -16.64 27.69
CA ALA A 22 -3.80 -17.09 27.76
C ALA A 22 -3.08 -16.97 26.42
N LEU A 23 -3.74 -17.37 25.32
CA LEU A 23 -3.19 -17.27 23.97
C LEU A 23 -3.03 -15.81 23.52
N LYS A 24 -3.99 -14.93 23.85
CA LYS A 24 -3.88 -13.49 23.57
C LYS A 24 -2.66 -12.87 24.28
N LYS A 25 -2.43 -13.20 25.56
CA LYS A 25 -1.27 -12.71 26.32
C LYS A 25 0.06 -13.17 25.71
N ALA A 26 0.14 -14.43 25.27
CA ALA A 26 1.33 -14.98 24.63
C ALA A 26 1.70 -14.26 23.31
N ARG A 27 0.70 -13.74 22.58
CA ARG A 27 0.90 -13.05 21.28
C ARG A 27 1.17 -11.55 21.41
N ARG A 28 0.84 -10.93 22.54
CA ARG A 28 1.09 -9.50 22.81
C ARG A 28 2.47 -8.99 22.39
N PRO A 29 3.60 -9.65 22.72
CA PRO A 29 4.93 -9.11 22.40
C PRO A 29 5.22 -9.07 20.89
N PHE A 30 4.57 -9.92 20.09
CA PHE A 30 4.81 -9.99 18.65
C PHE A 30 3.96 -9.01 17.85
N VAL A 31 2.86 -8.50 18.41
CA VAL A 31 1.98 -7.56 17.71
C VAL A 31 2.75 -6.29 17.32
N ILE A 32 3.49 -5.71 18.26
CA ILE A 32 4.24 -4.47 18.03
C ILE A 32 5.40 -4.72 17.05
N ARG A 33 6.19 -5.79 17.27
CA ARG A 33 7.31 -6.12 16.37
C ARG A 33 6.84 -6.37 14.93
N ASN A 34 5.79 -7.16 14.76
CA ASN A 34 5.24 -7.47 13.43
C ASN A 34 4.62 -6.22 12.77
N ALA A 35 3.96 -5.35 13.55
CA ALA A 35 3.43 -4.10 13.03
C ALA A 35 4.54 -3.17 12.55
N ILE A 36 5.63 -3.05 13.30
CA ILE A 36 6.81 -2.25 12.90
C ILE A 36 7.40 -2.83 11.60
N THR A 37 7.67 -4.13 11.55
CA THR A 37 8.23 -4.76 10.35
C THR A 37 7.30 -4.61 9.14
N GLY A 38 6.00 -4.85 9.31
CA GLY A 38 5.02 -4.68 8.24
C GLY A 38 4.94 -3.23 7.75
N THR A 39 4.99 -2.27 8.67
CA THR A 39 4.99 -0.84 8.34
C THR A 39 6.25 -0.44 7.60
N ALA A 40 7.42 -0.94 8.02
CA ALA A 40 8.69 -0.66 7.35
C ALA A 40 8.69 -1.16 5.89
N ILE A 41 8.20 -2.39 5.68
CA ILE A 41 8.08 -2.97 4.33
C ILE A 41 7.08 -2.16 3.49
N ALA A 42 5.93 -1.80 4.06
CA ALA A 42 4.92 -1.01 3.35
C ALA A 42 5.44 0.38 2.97
N ALA A 43 6.11 1.07 3.90
CA ALA A 43 6.71 2.37 3.66
C ALA A 43 7.79 2.31 2.56
N PHE A 44 8.63 1.27 2.57
CA PHE A 44 9.61 1.06 1.52
C PHE A 44 8.95 0.87 0.15
N ALA A 45 7.94 0.00 0.05
CA ALA A 45 7.24 -0.25 -1.22
C ALA A 45 6.54 1.02 -1.76
N VAL A 46 5.85 1.75 -0.88
CA VAL A 46 5.22 3.04 -1.25
C VAL A 46 6.26 4.06 -1.67
N GLY A 47 7.41 4.12 -0.98
CA GLY A 47 8.52 4.99 -1.34
C GLY A 47 9.07 4.70 -2.73
N VAL A 48 9.31 3.42 -3.05
CA VAL A 48 9.73 3.00 -4.39
C VAL A 48 8.68 3.39 -5.43
N TRP A 49 7.40 3.07 -5.20
CA TRP A 49 6.32 3.41 -6.13
C TRP A 49 6.20 4.93 -6.38
N ALA A 50 6.24 5.72 -5.31
CA ALA A 50 6.17 7.17 -5.40
C ALA A 50 7.39 7.75 -6.13
N TYR A 51 8.58 7.23 -5.83
CA TYR A 51 9.80 7.61 -6.54
C TYR A 51 9.74 7.24 -8.02
N SER A 52 9.26 6.04 -8.38
CA SER A 52 9.13 5.62 -9.78
C SER A 52 8.25 6.57 -10.59
N ILE A 53 7.14 7.05 -10.03
CA ILE A 53 6.28 8.05 -10.70
C ILE A 53 6.95 9.42 -10.74
N SER A 54 7.60 9.83 -9.65
CA SER A 54 8.29 11.13 -9.56
C SER A 54 9.49 11.23 -10.51
N ALA A 55 10.27 10.15 -10.65
CA ALA A 55 11.46 10.12 -11.49
C ALA A 55 11.11 10.23 -12.97
N VAL A 56 10.01 9.58 -13.41
CA VAL A 56 9.52 9.69 -14.80
C VAL A 56 9.02 11.10 -15.12
N LYS A 57 8.52 11.83 -14.13
CA LYS A 57 8.07 13.23 -14.32
C LYS A 57 9.22 14.23 -14.52
N GLN A 58 10.48 13.80 -14.41
CA GLN A 58 11.65 14.68 -14.51
C GLN A 58 12.44 14.50 -15.81
N ASP A 59 12.00 13.66 -16.76
CA ASP A 59 12.47 13.79 -18.15
C ASP A 59 11.87 15.07 -18.74
N ASN A 60 12.41 16.22 -18.34
CA ASN A 60 12.12 17.50 -18.93
C ASN A 60 12.94 17.55 -20.23
N PHE A 61 12.25 17.39 -21.35
CA PHE A 61 12.84 17.35 -22.70
C PHE A 61 13.39 18.70 -23.19
N ASP A 62 13.80 19.58 -22.27
CA ASP A 62 14.32 20.93 -22.56
C ASP A 62 15.54 20.85 -23.50
N ASP A 63 16.31 19.76 -23.42
CA ASP A 63 17.46 19.47 -24.26
C ASP A 63 17.07 19.11 -25.71
N ILE A 64 15.94 18.39 -25.88
CA ILE A 64 15.43 18.01 -27.20
C ILE A 64 14.90 19.25 -27.93
N ASP A 65 14.24 20.17 -27.22
CA ASP A 65 13.77 21.42 -27.81
C ASP A 65 14.95 22.27 -28.30
N ALA A 66 16.04 22.36 -27.54
CA ALA A 66 17.23 23.09 -27.93
C ALA A 66 17.89 22.50 -29.20
N GLU A 67 18.05 21.17 -29.26
CA GLU A 67 18.66 20.49 -30.41
C GLU A 67 17.74 20.47 -31.64
N ALA A 68 16.41 20.32 -31.46
CA ALA A 68 15.43 20.41 -32.55
C ALA A 68 15.31 21.84 -33.11
N ASN A 69 15.47 22.87 -32.27
CA ASN A 69 15.59 24.26 -32.71
C ASN A 69 16.91 24.51 -33.46
N ALA A 70 18.04 23.98 -32.97
CA ALA A 70 19.34 24.09 -33.63
C ALA A 70 19.40 23.32 -34.97
N ALA A 71 18.72 22.19 -35.06
CA ALA A 71 18.55 21.39 -36.29
C ALA A 71 17.49 21.95 -37.26
N GLY A 72 16.80 23.04 -36.90
CA GLY A 72 15.84 23.74 -37.76
C GLY A 72 14.52 23.01 -38.00
N LEU A 73 14.16 22.03 -37.15
CA LEU A 73 12.97 21.19 -37.31
C LEU A 73 11.69 21.83 -36.75
N ILE A 74 11.80 22.86 -35.89
CA ILE A 74 10.67 23.59 -35.31
C ILE A 74 10.64 25.03 -35.83
N LYS A 75 9.64 25.37 -36.65
CA LYS A 75 9.30 26.78 -36.95
C LYS A 75 8.35 27.31 -35.89
N LYS A 76 8.77 28.34 -35.16
CA LYS A 76 7.95 29.02 -34.15
C LYS A 76 6.64 29.54 -34.78
N GLN A 77 5.53 28.86 -34.50
CA GLN A 77 4.19 29.32 -34.89
C GLN A 77 3.90 30.65 -34.16
N PRO A 78 3.49 31.73 -34.84
CA PRO A 78 3.17 32.99 -34.17
C PRO A 78 1.97 32.78 -33.23
N ARG A 79 2.12 33.22 -31.97
CA ARG A 79 1.03 33.18 -30.98
C ARG A 79 -0.13 34.04 -31.50
N PRO A 80 -1.36 33.50 -31.60
CA PRO A 80 -2.52 34.32 -31.94
C PRO A 80 -2.79 35.31 -30.81
N SER A 81 -2.99 36.58 -31.19
CA SER A 81 -3.35 37.71 -30.33
C SER A 81 -4.71 37.55 -29.68
#